data_AF-A0A542PWJ8-F1
#
_entry.id   AF-A0A542PWJ8-F1
#
_cell.length_a   1.000
_cell.length_b   1.000
_cell.length_c   1.000
_cell.angle_alpha   90.00
_cell.angle_beta   90.00
_cell.angle_gamma   90.00
#
_symmetry.space_group_name_H-M   'P 1'
#
loop_
_entity.id
_entity.type
_entity.pdbx_description
1 polymer ?
#
loop_
_entity_poly.entity_id
_entity_poly.type
_entity_poly.pdbx_seq_one_letter_code
_entity_poly.pdbx_strand_id
1 'polypeptide(L)' 'MMEIIERFEPKIRKSLRSTDSSVRDDIRQEMSLKIIEYILKYNFDKTLECFDFVKGVSQK' A
#
# COMPACT_ATOMS: atom_id res chain seq x y z
N MET A 1 -9.42 9.72 0.52
CA MET A 1 -8.77 8.75 1.44
C MET A 1 -9.49 7.40 1.40
N MET A 2 -10.80 7.35 1.68
CA MET A 2 -11.60 6.12 1.62
C MET A 2 -11.53 5.40 0.27
N GLU A 3 -11.64 6.12 -0.85
CA GLU A 3 -11.55 5.51 -2.19
C GLU A 3 -10.23 4.76 -2.43
N ILE A 4 -9.11 5.22 -1.86
CA ILE A 4 -7.81 4.55 -2.01
C ILE A 4 -7.83 3.24 -1.21
N ILE A 5 -8.33 3.28 0.03
CA ILE A 5 -8.46 2.10 0.89
C ILE A 5 -9.38 1.07 0.23
N GLU A 6 -10.52 1.50 -0.31
CA GLU A 6 -11.47 0.65 -1.04
C GLU A 6 -10.84 -0.02 -2.26
N ARG A 7 -9.94 0.66 -2.97
CA ARG A 7 -9.17 0.04 -4.07
C ARG A 7 -8.21 -1.04 -3.59
N PHE A 8 -7.68 -0.93 -2.37
CA PHE A 8 -6.79 -1.94 -1.78
C PHE A 8 -7.53 -3.09 -1.10
N GLU A 9 -8.78 -2.92 -0.69
CA GLU A 9 -9.60 -3.92 0.00
C GLU A 9 -9.61 -5.31 -0.69
N PRO A 10 -9.80 -5.43 -2.02
CA PRO A 10 -9.76 -6.73 -2.69
C PRO A 10 -8.44 -7.47 -2.48
N LYS A 11 -7.32 -6.74 -2.46
CA LYS A 11 -5.97 -7.30 -2.28
C LYS A 11 -5.74 -7.65 -0.81
N ILE A 12 -6.13 -6.77 0.12
CA ILE A 12 -6.02 -7.01 1.58
C ILE A 12 -6.81 -8.27 1.95
N ARG A 13 -8.07 -8.37 1.53
CA ARG A 13 -8.92 -9.55 1.78
C ARG A 13 -8.32 -10.82 1.22
N LYS A 14 -7.74 -10.78 0.02
CA LYS A 14 -7.08 -11.95 -0.59
C LYS A 14 -5.87 -12.40 0.23
N SER A 15 -5.05 -11.46 0.71
CA SER A 15 -3.88 -11.75 1.54
C SER A 15 -4.24 -12.33 2.91
N LEU A 16 -5.36 -11.90 3.49
CA LEU A 16 -5.81 -12.35 4.81
C LEU A 16 -6.60 -13.67 4.80
N ARG A 17 -6.82 -14.28 3.63
CA ARG A 17 -7.58 -15.55 3.53
C ARG A 17 -6.97 -16.68 4.36
N SER A 18 -5.64 -16.72 4.45
CA SER A 18 -4.90 -17.75 5.19
C SER A 18 -4.63 -17.37 6.65
N THR A 19 -5.12 -16.22 7.11
CA THR A 19 -4.95 -15.74 8.48
C THR A 19 -6.09 -16.25 9.35
N ASP A 20 -5.79 -16.50 10.63
CA ASP A 20 -6.78 -16.86 11.65
C ASP A 20 -7.94 -15.85 11.65
N SER A 21 -9.17 -16.34 11.66
CA SER A 21 -10.37 -15.52 11.58
C SER A 21 -10.55 -14.59 12.77
N SER A 22 -10.05 -14.96 13.95
CA SER A 22 -10.18 -14.18 15.18
C SER A 22 -9.41 -12.85 15.15
N VAL A 23 -8.33 -12.78 14.37
CA VAL A 23 -7.46 -11.58 14.27
C VAL A 23 -7.57 -10.89 12.90
N ARG A 24 -8.37 -11.45 11.99
CA ARG A 24 -8.44 -11.02 10.59
C ARG A 24 -8.89 -9.56 10.45
N ASP A 25 -9.88 -9.16 11.24
CA ASP A 25 -10.42 -7.80 11.19
C ASP A 25 -9.46 -6.78 11.79
N ASP A 26 -8.78 -7.14 12.89
CA ASP A 26 -7.75 -6.29 13.50
C ASP A 26 -6.60 -6.05 12.52
N ILE A 27 -6.12 -7.10 11.83
CA ILE A 27 -5.05 -6.97 10.84
C ILE A 27 -5.52 -6.15 9.64
N ARG A 28 -6.77 -6.31 9.20
CA ARG A 28 -7.34 -5.48 8.13
C ARG A 28 -7.35 -4.00 8.52
N GLN A 29 -7.71 -3.69 9.76
CA GLN A 29 -7.72 -2.34 10.28
C GLN A 29 -6.31 -1.75 10.36
N GLU A 30 -5.34 -2.51 10.89
CA GLU A 30 -3.93 -2.09 10.95
C GLU A 30 -3.37 -1.81 9.56
N MET A 31 -3.65 -2.68 8.58
CA MET A 31 -3.25 -2.46 7.18
C MET A 31 -3.84 -1.18 6.61
N SER A 32 -5.10 -0.86 6.95
CA SER A 32 -5.74 0.37 6.52
C SER A 32 -5.06 1.61 7.12
N LEU A 33 -4.73 1.56 8.41
CA LEU A 33 -3.98 2.63 9.09
C LEU A 33 -2.60 2.83 8.47
N LYS A 34 -1.88 1.73 8.17
CA LYS A 34 -0.57 1.79 7.50
C LYS A 34 -0.66 2.41 6.13
N ILE A 35 -1.66 2.04 5.33
CA ILE A 35 -1.88 2.66 4.01
C ILE A 35 -2.09 4.18 4.15
N ILE A 36 -2.92 4.61 5.10
CA ILE A 36 -3.12 6.04 5.38
C ILE A 36 -1.80 6.70 5.78
N GLU A 37 -1.05 6.09 6.70
CA GLU A 37 0.25 6.59 7.16
C GLU A 37 1.22 6.76 5.99
N TYR A 38 1.31 5.77 5.10
CA TYR A 38 2.18 5.84 3.91
C TYR A 38 1.75 6.93 2.94
N ILE A 39 0.44 7.10 2.70
CA ILE A 39 -0.06 8.15 1.81
C ILE A 39 0.25 9.53 2.39
N LEU A 40 0.06 9.73 3.69
CA LEU A 40 0.34 11.01 4.36
C LEU A 40 1.84 11.32 4.40
N LYS A 41 2.68 10.30 4.56
CA LYS A 41 4.14 10.43 4.54
C LYS A 41 4.73 10.39 3.13
N TYR A 42 3.91 10.18 2.11
CA TYR A 42 4.37 10.08 0.73
C TYR A 42 4.90 11.44 0.27
N ASN A 43 6.21 11.50 0.06
CA ASN A 43 6.86 12.67 -0.52
C ASN A 43 7.01 12.43 -2.03
N PHE A 44 6.27 13.21 -2.82
CA PHE A 44 6.24 13.09 -4.28
C PHE A 44 7.61 13.37 -4.90
N ASP A 45 8.33 14.38 -4.39
CA ASP A 45 9.61 14.84 -4.93
C ASP A 45 10.68 13.75 -4.81
N LYS A 46 10.75 13.09 -3.64
CA LYS A 46 11.67 11.97 -3.41
C LYS A 46 11.35 10.75 -4.27
N THR A 47 10.08 10.56 -4.62
CA THR A 47 9.64 9.36 -5.36
C THR A 47 9.89 9.50 -6.87
N LEU A 48 9.79 10.72 -7.43
CA LEU A 48 10.16 10.98 -8.83
C LEU A 48 11.62 10.63 -9.11
N GLU A 49 12.55 11.00 -8.22
CA GLU A 49 13.98 10.70 -8.37
C GLU A 49 14.24 9.19 -8.53
N CYS A 50 13.46 8.35 -7.84
CA CYS A 50 13.56 6.89 -7.95
C CYS A 50 13.03 6.37 -9.30
N PHE A 51 11.89 6.89 -9.77
CA PHE A 51 11.33 6.47 -11.06
C PHE A 51 12.19 6.92 -12.24
N ASP A 52 12.75 8.12 -12.18
CA ASP A 52 13.67 8.64 -13.20
C ASP A 52 14.97 7.82 -13.23
N PHE A 53 15.46 7.38 -12.06
CA PHE A 53 16.58 6.44 -11.98
C PHE A 53 16.27 5.10 -12.68
N VAL A 54 15.12 4.49 -12.39
CA VAL A 54 14.73 3.20 -13.00
C VAL A 54 14.55 3.32 -14.51
N LYS A 55 13.99 4.44 -14.99
CA LYS A 55 13.90 4.71 -16.44
C LYS A 55 15.27 4.87 -17.10
N GLY A 56 16.22 5.52 -16.42
CA GLY A 56 17.59 5.64 -16.89
C GLY A 56 18.33 4.30 -17.01
N VAL A 57 18.01 3.32 -16.17
CA VAL A 57 18.63 1.97 -16.19
C VAL A 57 18.04 1.07 -17.29
N SER A 58 16.76 1.25 -17.65
CA SER A 58 16.11 0.43 -18.69
C SER A 58 16.44 0.83 -20.14
N GLN A 59 17.19 1.91 -20.36
CA GLN A 59 17.60 2.36 -21.71
C GLN A 59 19.06 2.00 -22.09
N LYS A 60 19.68 1.03 -21.40
CA LYS A 60 20.99 0.48 -21.75
C LYS A 60 20.90 -1.00 -22.11
#